data_AF-M4RTS3-F1
#
_entry.id   AF-M4RTS3-F1
#
_cell.length_a   1.000
_cell.length_b   1.000
_cell.length_c   1.000
_cell.angle_alpha   90.00
_cell.angle_beta   90.00
_cell.angle_gamma   90.00
#
_symmetry.space_group_name_H-M   'P 1'
#
loop_
_entity.id
_entity.type
_entity.pdbx_description
1 polymer ?
#
loop_
_entity_poly.entity_id
_entity_poly.type
_entity_poly.pdbx_seq_one_letter_code
_entity_poly.pdbx_strand_id
1 'polypeptide(L)' 'MNEADVWVKYRKKYKVTTDSNHNKPLFDNLVKRQFDVDSPDQVYVGDIT' A
#
# COMPACT_ATOMS: atom_id res chain seq x y z
N MET A 1 0.07 2.52 20.36
CA MET A 1 0.09 1.34 21.26
C MET A 1 0.95 1.59 22.49
N ASN A 2 2.22 2.00 22.35
CA ASN A 2 3.04 2.41 23.52
C ASN A 2 2.58 3.72 24.18
N GLU A 3 1.98 4.63 23.41
CA GLU A 3 1.57 5.96 23.92
C GLU A 3 0.29 5.95 24.77
N ALA A 4 -0.49 4.86 24.74
CA ALA A 4 -1.78 4.74 25.42
C ALA A 4 -1.83 3.62 26.46
N ASP A 5 -0.70 2.95 26.74
CA ASP A 5 -0.60 1.79 27.64
C ASP A 5 -1.61 0.66 27.33
N VAL A 6 -1.92 0.45 26.04
CA VAL A 6 -2.86 -0.58 25.58
C VAL A 6 -2.10 -1.73 24.94
N TRP A 7 -2.33 -2.94 25.45
CA TRP A 7 -1.78 -4.18 24.89
C TRP A 7 -2.86 -5.03 24.20
N VAL A 8 -2.51 -5.68 23.10
CA VAL A 8 -3.41 -6.59 22.36
C VAL A 8 -3.21 -8.03 22.80
N LYS A 9 -4.31 -8.72 23.16
CA LYS A 9 -4.27 -10.13 23.57
C LYS A 9 -3.83 -11.08 22.44
N TYR A 10 -4.19 -10.75 21.19
CA TYR A 10 -3.78 -11.48 20.01
C TYR A 10 -3.50 -10.51 18.86
N ARG A 11 -2.35 -10.66 18.20
CA ARG A 11 -2.04 -9.92 16.97
C ARG A 11 -2.76 -10.59 15.80
N LYS A 12 -3.50 -9.81 15.00
CA LYS A 12 -4.08 -10.30 13.75
C LYS A 12 -2.94 -10.73 12.83
N LYS A 13 -2.97 -11.99 12.39
CA LYS A 13 -2.05 -12.51 11.37
C LYS A 13 -2.55 -12.07 10.01
N TYR A 14 -1.75 -11.27 9.31
CA TYR A 14 -2.00 -10.93 7.93
C TYR A 14 -1.29 -11.95 7.04
N LYS A 15 -1.98 -12.50 6.05
CA LYS A 15 -1.38 -13.33 5.01
C LYS A 15 -1.10 -12.41 3.82
N VAL A 16 0.13 -12.41 3.33
CA VAL A 16 0.47 -11.74 2.08
C VAL A 16 -0.25 -12.50 0.96
N THR A 17 -1.23 -11.87 0.33
CA THR A 17 -2.03 -12.45 -0.76
C THR A 17 -1.54 -12.05 -2.14
N THR A 18 -0.65 -11.07 -2.21
CA THR A 18 -0.09 -10.54 -3.46
C THR A 18 1.42 -10.48 -3.31
N ASP A 19 2.13 -11.24 -4.13
CA ASP A 19 3.59 -11.17 -4.25
C ASP A 19 3.93 -10.62 -5.64
N SER A 20 4.24 -9.33 -5.70
CA SER A 20 4.67 -8.67 -6.93
C SER A 20 6.12 -8.99 -7.31
N ASN A 21 6.85 -9.76 -6.48
CA ASN A 21 8.21 -10.23 -6.79
C ASN A 21 8.16 -11.47 -7.67
N HIS A 22 7.80 -11.27 -8.93
CA HIS A 22 7.73 -12.32 -9.93
C HIS A 22 8.25 -11.86 -11.29
N ASN A 23 8.69 -12.80 -12.13
CA ASN A 23 9.19 -12.50 -13.49
C ASN A 23 8.09 -12.23 -14.53
N LYS A 24 6.82 -12.09 -14.13
CA LYS A 24 5.75 -11.70 -15.07
C LYS A 24 5.82 -10.19 -15.34
N PRO A 25 5.38 -9.74 -16.53
CA PRO A 25 5.28 -8.31 -16.82
C PRO A 25 4.45 -7.60 -15.74
N LEU A 26 5.04 -6.58 -15.13
CA LEU A 26 4.38 -5.68 -14.20
C LEU A 26 4.27 -4.31 -14.88
N PHE A 27 3.13 -3.64 -14.73
CA PHE A 27 3.01 -2.26 -15.17
C PHE A 27 3.79 -1.34 -14.23
N ASP A 28 4.33 -0.25 -14.78
CA ASP A 28 5.02 0.74 -13.97
C ASP A 28 4.08 1.37 -12.94
N ASN A 29 4.52 1.43 -11.69
CA ASN A 29 3.83 2.24 -10.69
C ASN A 29 4.11 3.71 -10.96
N LEU A 30 3.17 4.37 -11.64
CA LEU A 30 3.26 5.78 -12.03
C LEU A 30 3.14 6.72 -10.84
N VAL A 31 2.38 6.34 -9.81
CA VAL A 31 2.05 7.22 -8.68
C VAL A 31 3.11 7.15 -7.57
N LYS A 32 3.68 5.97 -7.30
CA LYS A 32 4.69 5.75 -6.25
C LYS A 32 4.35 6.36 -4.87
N ARG A 33 3.05 6.46 -4.55
CA ARG A 33 2.50 7.14 -3.36
C ARG A 33 2.81 8.65 -3.28
N GLN A 34 3.16 9.27 -4.41
CA GLN A 34 3.25 10.72 -4.57
C GLN A 34 1.87 11.24 -4.97
N PHE A 35 1.16 11.81 -4.00
CA PHE A 35 -0.19 12.37 -4.18
C PHE A 35 -0.20 13.89 -4.25
N ASP A 36 0.99 14.51 -4.14
CA ASP A 36 1.17 15.94 -4.38
C ASP A 36 1.32 16.15 -5.88
N VAL A 37 0.29 16.71 -6.50
CA VAL A 37 0.20 16.93 -7.95
C VAL A 37 -0.20 18.37 -8.22
N ASP A 38 0.38 18.97 -9.26
CA ASP A 38 0.17 20.38 -9.61
C ASP A 38 -1.27 20.69 -10.05
N SER A 39 -2.00 19.69 -10.54
CA SER A 39 -3.35 19.84 -11.09
C SER A 39 -4.16 18.54 -10.95
N PRO A 40 -5.50 18.60 -11.01
CA PRO A 40 -6.36 17.42 -10.99
C PRO A 40 -6.19 16.57 -12.26
N ASP A 41 -6.69 15.33 -12.20
CA ASP A 41 -6.84 14.41 -13.34
C ASP A 41 -5.54 14.05 -14.08
N GLN A 42 -4.38 14.13 -13.40
CA GLN A 42 -3.07 13.79 -13.99
C GLN A 42 -2.77 12.29 -14.01
N VAL A 43 -3.25 11.55 -13.01
CA VAL A 43 -3.04 10.09 -12.91
C VAL A 43 -4.18 9.46 -12.12
N TYR A 44 -4.63 8.30 -12.56
CA TYR A 44 -5.64 7.51 -11.86
C TYR A 44 -5.03 6.19 -11.43
N VAL A 45 -5.30 5.79 -10.19
CA VAL A 45 -4.83 4.53 -9.62
C VAL A 45 -5.94 3.90 -8.80
N GLY A 46 -6.04 2.57 -8.87
CA GLY A 46 -6.99 1.78 -8.09
C GLY A 46 -6.40 1.34 -6.74
N ASP A 47 -6.87 0.20 -6.22
CA ASP A 47 -6.39 -0.41 -4.98
C ASP A 47 -4.87 -0.64 -5.01
N ILE A 48 -4.13 0.11 -4.18
CA ILE A 48 -2.68 0.04 -4.06
C ILE A 48 -2.37 -0.77 -2.78
N THR A 49 -1.96 -2.03 -2.94
CA THR A 49 -1.60 -2.94 -1.83
C THR A 49 -0.12 -2.86 -1.45
#